data_AF-A0A0H5Q3U0-F1
#
_entry.id   AF-A0A0H5Q3U0-F1
#
_cell.length_a   1.000
_cell.length_b   1.000
_cell.length_c   1.000
_cell.angle_alpha   90.00
_cell.angle_beta   90.00
_cell.angle_gamma   90.00
#
_symmetry.space_group_name_H-M   'P 1'
#
loop_
_entity.id
_entity.type
_entity.pdbx_description
1 polymer ?
#
loop_
_entity_poly.entity_id
_entity_poly.type
_entity_poly.pdbx_seq_one_letter_code
_entity_poly.pdbx_strand_id
1 'polypeptide(L)'
;MPIPEDMMRAQLTFNLSNGSSPVDVAVTGFYGHRHHTATVSTDWPADIQRAAEGIRDRWTEHMPRENFGNAVQGMVVKTYHLDTSGHTLDEGIAPWTNEDGWNGNGDDTMPWETSLVVTTYGYPTDSFVAQRARKRGRMYLPPLALTAVDGPEGKLSTAAQNVLSLAIAAFFNDVQGMHIADSGSGLDHDYWDMAILSKAGGSYSQMIEYSIGNVFDVQRRRRNNQTESRVYGDIEHSD
;
A
#
# COMPACT_ATOMS: atom_id res chain seq x y z
N MET A 1 9.17 18.56 -3.12
CA MET A 1 8.55 19.71 -2.44
C MET A 1 8.75 19.56 -0.94
N PRO A 2 8.73 20.63 -0.11
CA PRO A 2 8.73 20.48 1.35
C PRO A 2 7.54 19.65 1.81
N ILE A 3 7.66 18.94 2.94
CA ILE A 3 6.57 18.13 3.51
C ILE A 3 5.40 19.05 3.88
N PRO A 4 4.18 18.86 3.32
CA PRO A 4 3.02 19.66 3.65
C PRO A 4 2.44 19.25 5.01
N GLU A 5 1.60 20.10 5.59
CA GLU A 5 0.85 19.82 6.82
C GLU A 5 -0.29 18.81 6.57
N ASP A 6 -0.77 18.70 5.33
CA ASP A 6 -1.95 17.90 4.98
C ASP A 6 -1.58 16.46 4.54
N MET A 7 -0.69 15.81 5.30
CA MET A 7 -0.22 14.45 5.01
C MET A 7 -0.97 13.40 5.82
N MET A 8 -1.22 12.25 5.19
CA MET A 8 -1.65 11.04 5.89
C MET A 8 -0.64 9.89 5.76
N ARG A 9 -0.65 8.99 6.74
CA ARG A 9 -0.03 7.66 6.64
C ARG A 9 -1.10 6.58 6.82
N ALA A 10 -1.21 5.68 5.86
CA ALA A 10 -2.04 4.49 5.94
C ALA A 10 -1.22 3.28 6.42
N GLN A 11 -1.80 2.47 7.30
CA GLN A 11 -1.25 1.22 7.81
C GLN A 11 -2.33 0.14 7.78
N LEU A 12 -2.12 -0.91 7.00
CA LEU A 12 -2.98 -2.09 6.96
C LEU A 12 -2.28 -3.18 7.78
N THR A 13 -2.98 -3.71 8.76
CA THR A 13 -2.45 -4.69 9.73
C THR A 13 -3.12 -6.04 9.51
N PHE A 14 -2.31 -7.09 9.47
CA PHE A 14 -2.75 -8.46 9.27
C PHE A 14 -2.23 -9.35 10.40
N ASN A 15 -3.09 -10.18 10.95
CA ASN A 15 -2.72 -11.30 11.80
C ASN A 15 -2.12 -12.41 10.94
N LEU A 16 -1.03 -12.99 11.43
CA LEU A 16 -0.45 -14.22 10.90
C LEU A 16 -0.75 -15.33 11.91
N SER A 17 -1.63 -16.25 11.54
CA SER A 17 -2.10 -17.32 12.42
C SER A 17 -1.48 -18.67 12.09
N ASN A 18 -1.39 -19.54 13.10
CA ASN A 18 -1.17 -20.96 12.89
C ASN A 18 -2.33 -21.70 13.55
N GLY A 19 -3.33 -22.08 12.76
CA GLY A 19 -4.63 -22.51 13.27
C GLY A 19 -5.43 -21.33 13.83
N SER A 20 -5.99 -21.48 15.04
CA SER A 20 -6.89 -20.48 15.64
C SER A 20 -6.20 -19.37 16.43
N SER A 21 -4.88 -19.40 16.58
CA SER A 21 -4.14 -18.44 17.39
C SER A 21 -3.25 -17.55 16.51
N PRO A 22 -3.37 -16.21 16.62
CA PRO A 22 -2.39 -15.29 16.05
C PRO A 22 -1.03 -15.54 16.69
N VAL A 23 0.01 -15.54 15.87
CA VAL A 23 1.38 -15.77 16.32
C VAL A 23 2.30 -14.62 15.94
N ASP A 24 1.97 -13.88 14.89
CA ASP A 24 2.72 -12.69 14.46
C ASP A 24 1.80 -11.69 13.73
N VAL A 25 2.34 -10.51 13.39
CA VAL A 25 1.62 -9.42 12.73
C VAL A 25 2.43 -8.90 11.54
N ALA A 26 1.79 -8.84 10.37
CA ALA A 26 2.30 -8.12 9.22
C ALA A 26 1.68 -6.73 9.13
N VAL A 27 2.50 -5.70 8.90
CA VAL A 27 2.03 -4.33 8.67
C VAL A 27 2.54 -3.83 7.33
N THR A 28 1.63 -3.37 6.49
CA THR A 28 1.93 -2.71 5.22
C THR A 28 1.38 -1.29 5.24
N GLY A 29 1.90 -0.40 4.40
CA GLY A 29 1.47 0.99 4.43
C GLY A 29 2.10 1.87 3.39
N PHE A 30 1.51 3.05 3.24
CA PHE A 30 1.92 4.09 2.29
C PHE A 30 1.54 5.47 2.87
N TYR A 31 1.95 6.53 2.18
CA TYR A 31 1.58 7.90 2.53
C TYR A 31 0.60 8.45 1.50
N GLY A 32 -0.27 9.36 1.95
CA GLY A 32 -1.14 10.15 1.09
C GLY A 32 -0.98 11.64 1.39
N HIS A 33 -1.33 12.47 0.43
CA HIS A 33 -1.41 13.91 0.54
C HIS A 33 -2.86 14.31 0.25
N ARG A 34 -3.45 15.12 1.11
CA ARG A 34 -4.78 15.67 0.86
C ARG A 34 -4.69 16.85 -0.07
N HIS A 35 -5.61 16.89 -1.03
CA HIS A 35 -5.91 18.08 -1.80
C HIS A 35 -7.19 18.66 -1.22
N HIS A 36 -7.12 19.90 -0.74
CA HIS A 36 -8.21 20.57 -0.05
C HIS A 36 -8.53 21.92 -0.70
N THR A 37 -9.81 22.18 -0.95
CA THR A 37 -10.25 23.49 -1.43
C THR A 37 -10.58 24.40 -0.26
N ALA A 38 -9.91 25.56 -0.18
CA ALA A 38 -9.95 26.49 0.96
C ALA A 38 -11.34 27.00 1.38
N THR A 39 -12.38 26.79 0.57
CA THR A 39 -13.76 27.21 0.86
C THR A 39 -14.55 26.18 1.67
N VAL A 40 -14.03 24.96 1.83
CA VAL A 40 -14.67 23.88 2.61
C VAL A 40 -14.03 23.84 3.99
N SER A 41 -14.83 23.71 5.05
CA SER A 41 -14.25 23.48 6.38
C SER A 41 -13.72 22.06 6.49
N THR A 42 -12.49 21.91 6.97
CA THR A 42 -11.89 20.60 7.23
C THR A 42 -12.41 19.98 8.54
N ASP A 43 -12.74 18.69 8.51
CA ASP A 43 -12.98 17.85 9.70
C ASP A 43 -11.99 16.68 9.68
N TRP A 44 -10.76 16.94 10.10
CA TRP A 44 -9.66 15.97 10.05
C TRP A 44 -10.00 14.61 10.70
N PRO A 45 -10.60 14.53 11.90
CA PRO A 45 -11.03 13.26 12.47
C PRO A 45 -11.97 12.47 11.54
N ALA A 46 -12.98 13.12 10.96
CA ALA A 46 -13.92 12.45 10.07
C ALA A 46 -13.26 12.07 8.73
N ASP A 47 -12.45 12.95 8.17
CA ASP A 47 -11.78 12.76 6.87
C ASP A 47 -10.77 11.59 6.92
N ILE A 48 -10.02 11.48 8.02
CA ILE A 48 -9.09 10.38 8.25
C ILE A 48 -9.85 9.07 8.50
N GLN A 49 -10.95 9.10 9.25
CA GLN A 49 -11.81 7.91 9.43
C GLN A 49 -12.33 7.37 8.10
N ARG A 50 -12.87 8.25 7.23
CA ARG A 50 -13.32 7.86 5.88
C ARG A 50 -12.18 7.34 5.02
N ALA A 51 -10.97 7.91 5.15
CA ALA A 51 -9.80 7.40 4.45
C ALA A 51 -9.46 5.96 4.89
N ALA A 52 -9.57 5.63 6.18
CA ALA A 52 -9.35 4.26 6.66
C ALA A 52 -10.37 3.28 6.07
N GLU A 53 -11.65 3.66 6.06
CA GLU A 53 -12.74 2.86 5.49
C GLU A 53 -12.58 2.67 3.99
N GLY A 54 -12.34 3.76 3.25
CA GLY A 54 -12.16 3.71 1.80
C GLY A 54 -10.94 2.89 1.37
N ILE A 55 -9.84 2.93 2.11
CA ILE A 55 -8.65 2.12 1.85
C ILE A 55 -8.92 0.64 2.18
N ARG A 56 -9.61 0.35 3.30
CA ARG A 56 -10.01 -1.02 3.66
C ARG A 56 -10.88 -1.64 2.57
N ASP A 57 -11.87 -0.88 2.09
CA ASP A 57 -12.86 -1.38 1.13
C ASP A 57 -12.19 -1.64 -0.23
N ARG A 58 -11.35 -0.73 -0.72
CA ARG A 58 -10.55 -0.91 -1.96
C ARG A 58 -9.56 -2.06 -1.86
N TRP A 59 -8.90 -2.25 -0.71
CA TRP A 59 -8.06 -3.43 -0.49
C TRP A 59 -8.90 -4.70 -0.60
N THR A 60 -10.10 -4.69 -0.02
CA THR A 60 -10.99 -5.85 0.01
C THR A 60 -11.52 -6.20 -1.38
N GLU A 61 -11.79 -5.19 -2.19
CA GLU A 61 -12.26 -5.32 -3.57
C GLU A 61 -11.16 -5.83 -4.51
N HIS A 62 -9.95 -5.26 -4.43
CA HIS A 62 -8.92 -5.46 -5.46
C HIS A 62 -7.90 -6.53 -5.12
N MET A 63 -7.63 -6.81 -3.84
CA MET A 63 -6.54 -7.72 -3.47
C MET A 63 -6.98 -9.20 -3.52
N PRO A 64 -6.38 -10.01 -4.39
CA PRO A 64 -6.79 -11.39 -4.66
C PRO A 64 -6.43 -12.28 -3.47
N ARG A 65 -7.44 -12.84 -2.81
CA ARG A 65 -7.28 -13.64 -1.59
C ARG A 65 -6.47 -14.92 -1.85
N GLU A 66 -6.51 -15.45 -3.07
CA GLU A 66 -5.85 -16.70 -3.48
C GLU A 66 -4.32 -16.59 -3.55
N ASN A 67 -3.80 -15.37 -3.68
CA ASN A 67 -2.36 -15.12 -3.66
C ASN A 67 -1.79 -15.01 -2.24
N PHE A 68 -2.65 -14.99 -1.22
CA PHE A 68 -2.26 -14.95 0.19
C PHE A 68 -2.69 -16.23 0.87
N GLY A 69 -1.85 -16.79 1.73
CA GLY A 69 -2.23 -18.02 2.40
C GLY A 69 -3.31 -17.77 3.46
N ASN A 70 -4.08 -18.81 3.77
CA ASN A 70 -5.23 -18.80 4.69
C ASN A 70 -4.92 -18.30 6.12
N ALA A 71 -3.65 -18.35 6.51
CA ALA A 71 -3.15 -17.84 7.78
C ALA A 71 -3.00 -16.30 7.82
N VAL A 72 -3.17 -15.60 6.69
CA VAL A 72 -3.09 -14.14 6.62
C VAL A 72 -4.49 -13.55 6.74
N GLN A 73 -4.76 -12.88 7.85
CA GLN A 73 -6.08 -12.35 8.19
C GLN A 73 -6.01 -10.85 8.40
N GLY A 74 -6.79 -10.08 7.66
CA GLY A 74 -6.93 -8.63 7.85
C GLY A 74 -7.47 -8.33 9.24
N MET A 75 -6.80 -7.45 9.97
CA MET A 75 -7.27 -6.96 11.28
C MET A 75 -7.90 -5.58 11.17
N VAL A 76 -7.10 -4.61 10.69
CA VAL A 76 -7.47 -3.21 10.74
C VAL A 76 -6.67 -2.40 9.74
N VAL A 77 -7.34 -1.43 9.13
CA VAL A 77 -6.71 -0.31 8.42
C VAL A 77 -6.74 0.90 9.34
N LYS A 78 -5.57 1.52 9.53
CA LYS A 78 -5.41 2.75 10.29
C LYS A 78 -4.85 3.84 9.41
N THR A 79 -5.41 5.01 9.51
CA THR A 79 -4.92 6.23 8.84
C THR A 79 -4.56 7.25 9.90
N TYR A 80 -3.49 7.98 9.66
CA TYR A 80 -2.95 8.96 10.60
C TYR A 80 -2.75 10.28 9.89
N HIS A 81 -3.36 11.35 10.38
CA HIS A 81 -3.00 12.72 9.99
C HIS A 81 -1.67 13.09 10.67
N LEU A 82 -0.71 13.59 9.90
CA LEU A 82 0.66 13.85 10.37
C LEU A 82 1.01 15.33 10.31
N ASP A 83 1.67 15.84 11.36
CA ASP A 83 2.36 17.13 11.28
C ASP A 83 3.61 17.07 10.37
N THR A 84 4.24 18.21 10.10
CA THR A 84 5.46 18.28 9.28
C THR A 84 6.66 17.55 9.87
N SER A 85 6.62 17.21 11.16
CA SER A 85 7.63 16.42 11.88
C SER A 85 7.33 14.92 11.83
N GLY A 86 6.15 14.53 11.34
CA GLY A 86 5.66 13.16 11.28
C GLY A 86 5.04 12.65 12.58
N HIS A 87 4.62 13.53 13.49
CA HIS A 87 3.79 13.17 14.64
C HIS A 87 2.33 13.03 14.24
N THR A 88 1.66 12.05 14.85
CA THR A 88 0.23 11.83 14.64
C THR A 88 -0.59 12.89 15.38
N LEU A 89 -1.51 13.54 14.66
CA LEU A 89 -2.49 14.48 15.19
C LEU A 89 -3.85 13.82 15.39
N ASP A 90 -4.31 13.07 14.38
CA ASP A 90 -5.59 12.35 14.37
C ASP A 90 -5.40 10.91 13.88
N GLU A 91 -6.30 10.01 14.29
CA GLU A 91 -6.30 8.59 13.92
C GLU A 91 -7.70 8.16 13.47
N GLY A 92 -7.77 7.53 12.30
CA GLY A 92 -8.94 6.85 11.78
C GLY A 92 -8.71 5.34 11.79
N ILE A 93 -9.75 4.57 12.09
CA ILE A 93 -9.65 3.12 12.32
C ILE A 93 -10.81 2.42 11.61
N ALA A 94 -10.48 1.58 10.64
CA ALA A 94 -11.43 0.72 9.93
C ALA A 94 -11.06 -0.76 10.14
N PRO A 95 -11.66 -1.45 11.12
CA PRO A 95 -11.44 -2.87 11.31
C PRO A 95 -12.05 -3.69 10.16
N TRP A 96 -11.43 -4.83 9.85
CA TRP A 96 -12.12 -5.91 9.16
C TRP A 96 -12.90 -6.72 10.20
N THR A 97 -14.21 -6.84 10.04
CA THR A 97 -15.09 -7.62 10.91
C THR A 97 -15.29 -9.03 10.34
N ASN A 98 -15.81 -9.98 11.11
CA ASN A 98 -15.93 -11.37 10.64
C ASN A 98 -16.87 -11.55 9.42
N GLU A 99 -17.86 -10.67 9.24
CA GLU A 99 -18.77 -10.72 8.09
C GLU A 99 -18.12 -10.16 6.81
N ASP A 100 -17.26 -9.15 6.95
CA ASP A 100 -16.53 -8.49 5.85
C ASP A 100 -15.01 -8.78 5.87
N GLY A 101 -14.63 -9.88 6.50
CA GLY A 101 -13.24 -10.18 6.80
C GLY A 101 -12.43 -10.40 5.53
N TRP A 102 -11.37 -9.63 5.34
CA TRP A 102 -10.38 -9.96 4.33
C TRP A 102 -9.44 -11.03 4.88
N ASN A 103 -9.50 -12.23 4.32
CA ASN A 103 -8.60 -13.33 4.66
C ASN A 103 -8.03 -13.88 3.36
N GLY A 104 -6.74 -14.22 3.37
CA GLY A 104 -6.17 -15.08 2.34
C GLY A 104 -6.93 -16.41 2.29
N ASN A 105 -6.93 -17.07 1.14
CA ASN A 105 -7.56 -18.39 0.99
C ASN A 105 -6.68 -19.39 0.20
N GLY A 106 -5.40 -19.08 0.00
CA GLY A 106 -4.41 -20.05 -0.48
C GLY A 106 -4.13 -21.13 0.57
N ASP A 107 -3.90 -22.36 0.11
CA ASP A 107 -3.81 -23.56 0.96
C ASP A 107 -2.71 -23.50 2.03
N ASP A 108 -1.56 -22.92 1.68
CA ASP A 108 -0.39 -22.78 2.57
C ASP A 108 0.20 -21.37 2.47
N THR A 109 0.84 -20.89 3.55
CA THR A 109 1.51 -19.59 3.63
C THR A 109 3.03 -19.74 3.55
N MET A 110 3.69 -18.85 2.81
CA MET A 110 5.14 -18.68 2.89
C MET A 110 5.59 -18.32 4.32
N PRO A 111 6.85 -18.61 4.73
CA PRO A 111 7.32 -18.26 6.07
C PRO A 111 7.09 -16.77 6.39
N TRP A 112 6.73 -16.45 7.64
CA TRP A 112 6.34 -15.09 8.03
C TRP A 112 7.45 -14.05 7.84
N GLU A 113 8.71 -14.49 7.79
CA GLU A 113 9.85 -13.62 7.51
C GLU A 113 9.97 -13.23 6.03
N THR A 114 9.12 -13.77 5.15
CA THR A 114 9.11 -13.47 3.72
C THR A 114 8.08 -12.39 3.37
N SER A 115 8.47 -11.47 2.50
CA SER A 115 7.58 -10.43 1.99
C SER A 115 7.93 -10.10 0.55
N LEU A 116 6.89 -9.90 -0.26
CA LEU A 116 7.01 -9.31 -1.58
C LEU A 116 7.04 -7.79 -1.46
N VAL A 117 7.98 -7.14 -2.16
CA VAL A 117 8.15 -5.69 -2.11
C VAL A 117 7.54 -5.04 -3.35
N VAL A 118 6.54 -4.20 -3.14
CA VAL A 118 6.08 -3.23 -4.14
C VAL A 118 6.94 -1.98 -3.98
N THR A 119 7.73 -1.67 -5.01
CA THR A 119 8.54 -0.43 -5.02
C THR A 119 7.75 0.66 -5.71
N THR A 120 7.65 1.84 -5.09
CA THR A 120 6.91 2.99 -5.64
C THR A 120 7.87 4.10 -6.03
N TYR A 121 7.53 4.87 -7.07
CA TYR A 121 8.37 5.92 -7.63
C TYR A 121 7.57 7.21 -7.82
N GLY A 122 8.17 8.34 -7.46
CA GLY A 122 7.66 9.68 -7.75
C GLY A 122 8.39 10.33 -8.91
N TYR A 123 8.82 9.51 -9.87
CA TYR A 123 9.49 9.90 -11.10
C TYR A 123 9.43 8.75 -12.11
N PRO A 124 9.48 9.05 -13.43
CA PRO A 124 9.46 8.01 -14.44
C PRO A 124 10.73 7.16 -14.38
N THR A 125 10.59 5.84 -14.33
CA THR A 125 11.73 4.94 -14.04
C THR A 125 12.81 4.94 -15.13
N ASP A 126 12.47 5.36 -16.35
CA ASP A 126 13.38 5.53 -17.49
C ASP A 126 14.12 6.89 -17.52
N SER A 127 13.74 7.83 -16.65
CA SER A 127 14.21 9.22 -16.70
C SER A 127 15.31 9.52 -15.67
N PHE A 128 16.32 10.33 -16.04
CA PHE A 128 17.31 10.83 -15.08
C PHE A 128 16.68 11.81 -14.09
N VAL A 129 16.81 11.51 -12.79
CA VAL A 129 16.30 12.37 -11.72
C VAL A 129 17.35 12.53 -10.65
N ALA A 130 17.60 13.75 -10.20
CA ALA A 130 18.48 13.99 -9.08
C ALA A 130 17.87 13.40 -7.79
N GLN A 131 18.72 12.80 -6.95
CA GLN A 131 18.31 12.24 -5.65
C GLN A 131 17.18 11.19 -5.72
N ARG A 132 17.14 10.33 -6.76
CA ARG A 132 16.14 9.25 -6.95
C ARG A 132 15.77 8.48 -5.68
N ALA A 133 16.76 8.18 -4.83
CA ALA A 133 16.54 7.43 -3.59
C ALA A 133 15.55 8.12 -2.61
N ARG A 134 15.40 9.45 -2.68
CA ARG A 134 14.47 10.23 -1.86
C ARG A 134 13.06 10.29 -2.45
N LYS A 135 12.87 9.82 -3.68
CA LYS A 135 11.59 9.81 -4.40
C LYS A 135 11.11 8.39 -4.68
N ARG A 136 11.58 7.42 -3.90
CA ARG A 136 11.27 6.01 -4.03
C ARG A 136 10.79 5.44 -2.70
N GLY A 137 9.60 4.85 -2.69
CA GLY A 137 9.01 4.17 -1.54
C GLY A 137 9.06 2.65 -1.69
N ARG A 138 8.66 1.97 -0.62
CA ARG A 138 8.49 0.51 -0.58
C ARG A 138 7.29 0.17 0.29
N MET A 139 6.42 -0.66 -0.24
CA MET A 139 5.31 -1.30 0.47
C MET A 139 5.61 -2.80 0.53
N TYR A 140 5.56 -3.37 1.73
CA TYR A 140 5.86 -4.78 1.98
C TYR A 140 4.53 -5.51 2.11
N LEU A 141 4.25 -6.45 1.21
CA LEU A 141 3.01 -7.22 1.29
C LEU A 141 3.12 -8.30 2.37
N PRO A 142 1.99 -8.72 2.98
CA PRO A 142 1.97 -9.91 3.83
C PRO A 142 2.52 -11.16 3.09
N PRO A 143 2.91 -12.20 3.83
CA PRO A 143 3.36 -13.45 3.25
C PRO A 143 2.36 -13.99 2.23
N LEU A 144 2.85 -14.33 1.04
CA LEU A 144 2.01 -14.89 -0.02
C LEU A 144 1.71 -16.37 0.24
N ALA A 145 0.76 -16.92 -0.51
CA ALA A 145 0.54 -18.35 -0.56
C ALA A 145 1.76 -19.06 -1.16
N LEU A 146 2.05 -20.30 -0.73
CA LEU A 146 3.15 -21.10 -1.31
C LEU A 146 2.97 -21.31 -2.83
N THR A 147 1.72 -21.41 -3.29
CA THR A 147 1.36 -21.57 -4.70
C THR A 147 1.72 -20.36 -5.57
N ALA A 148 1.98 -19.19 -4.96
CA ALA A 148 2.44 -18.00 -5.69
C ALA A 148 3.90 -18.14 -6.16
N VAL A 149 4.66 -19.06 -5.56
CA VAL A 149 6.08 -19.28 -5.84
C VAL A 149 6.27 -20.36 -6.90
N ASP A 150 7.23 -20.14 -7.79
CA ASP A 150 7.60 -21.11 -8.84
C ASP A 150 9.06 -21.59 -8.67
N GLY A 151 9.23 -22.86 -9.03
CA GLY A 151 10.51 -23.51 -9.23
C GLY A 151 11.40 -23.65 -7.99
N PRO A 152 12.55 -24.32 -8.16
CA PRO A 152 13.52 -24.53 -7.07
C PRO A 152 14.23 -23.22 -6.66
N GLU A 153 14.10 -22.15 -7.44
CA GLU A 153 14.70 -20.85 -7.13
C GLU A 153 13.93 -20.07 -6.07
N GLY A 154 12.68 -20.48 -5.77
CA GLY A 154 11.83 -19.84 -4.77
C GLY A 154 11.41 -18.42 -5.15
N LYS A 155 11.22 -18.16 -6.45
CA LYS A 155 10.82 -16.83 -6.96
C LYS A 155 9.31 -16.75 -7.14
N LEU A 156 8.77 -15.53 -7.15
CA LEU A 156 7.39 -15.33 -7.53
C LEU A 156 7.15 -15.85 -8.95
N SER A 157 6.12 -16.66 -9.14
CA SER A 157 5.71 -17.13 -10.46
C SER A 157 5.30 -15.96 -11.35
N THR A 158 5.50 -16.06 -12.66
CA THR A 158 5.07 -15.02 -13.60
C THR A 158 3.56 -14.79 -13.56
N ALA A 159 2.78 -15.85 -13.38
CA ALA A 159 1.33 -15.77 -13.25
C ALA A 159 0.92 -14.97 -11.99
N ALA A 160 1.49 -15.30 -10.82
CA ALA A 160 1.22 -14.56 -9.58
C ALA A 160 1.72 -13.12 -9.65
N GLN A 161 2.88 -12.87 -10.28
CA GLN A 161 3.40 -11.52 -10.48
C GLN A 161 2.46 -10.65 -11.30
N ASN A 162 1.89 -11.19 -12.39
CA ASN A 162 0.93 -10.46 -13.22
C ASN A 162 -0.38 -10.19 -12.48
N VAL A 163 -0.94 -11.19 -11.80
CA VAL A 163 -2.17 -11.04 -11.00
C VAL A 163 -1.99 -9.98 -9.92
N LEU A 164 -0.89 -10.05 -9.16
CA LEU A 164 -0.57 -9.05 -8.13
C LEU A 164 -0.30 -7.67 -8.75
N SER A 165 0.32 -7.58 -9.92
CA SER A 165 0.52 -6.30 -10.60
C SER A 165 -0.79 -5.63 -10.96
N LEU A 166 -1.75 -6.38 -11.51
CA LEU A 166 -3.08 -5.86 -11.86
C LEU A 166 -3.86 -5.44 -10.61
N ALA A 167 -3.86 -6.27 -9.57
CA ALA A 167 -4.51 -5.97 -8.29
C ALA A 167 -3.95 -4.71 -7.62
N ILE A 168 -2.62 -4.58 -7.61
CA ILE A 168 -1.96 -3.39 -7.05
C ILE A 168 -2.23 -2.15 -7.89
N ALA A 169 -2.28 -2.25 -9.23
CA ALA A 169 -2.71 -1.13 -10.07
C ALA A 169 -4.12 -0.68 -9.71
N ALA A 170 -5.08 -1.60 -9.67
CA ALA A 170 -6.47 -1.28 -9.35
C ALA A 170 -6.59 -0.67 -7.95
N PHE A 171 -5.97 -1.29 -6.94
CA PHE A 171 -5.94 -0.76 -5.58
C PHE A 171 -5.35 0.67 -5.51
N PHE A 172 -4.20 0.87 -6.15
CA PHE A 172 -3.51 2.16 -6.13
C PHE A 172 -4.27 3.24 -6.90
N ASN A 173 -4.82 2.93 -8.07
CA ASN A 173 -5.59 3.88 -8.86
C ASN A 173 -6.92 4.25 -8.20
N ASP A 174 -7.55 3.33 -7.47
CA ASP A 174 -8.78 3.67 -6.74
C ASP A 174 -8.50 4.51 -5.49
N VAL A 175 -7.36 4.29 -4.82
CA VAL A 175 -6.95 5.12 -3.67
C VAL A 175 -6.48 6.50 -4.13
N GLN A 176 -5.82 6.56 -5.29
CA GLN A 176 -5.42 7.79 -5.95
C GLN A 176 -6.66 8.56 -6.43
N GLY A 177 -6.80 9.82 -6.02
CA GLY A 177 -8.02 10.58 -6.30
C GLY A 177 -9.22 10.18 -5.45
N MET A 178 -9.05 9.36 -4.41
CA MET A 178 -10.16 8.98 -3.52
C MET A 178 -10.74 10.24 -2.84
N HIS A 179 -12.01 10.54 -3.13
CA HIS A 179 -12.71 11.69 -2.56
C HIS A 179 -12.99 11.52 -1.06
N ILE A 180 -12.90 12.62 -0.32
CA ILE A 180 -12.99 12.65 1.15
C ILE A 180 -14.44 12.66 1.64
N ALA A 181 -15.36 13.21 0.87
CA ALA A 181 -16.79 13.13 1.12
C ALA A 181 -17.49 12.70 -0.17
N ASP A 182 -18.58 11.96 -0.04
CA ASP A 182 -19.52 11.72 -1.13
C ASP A 182 -20.72 12.63 -0.84
N SER A 183 -20.56 13.93 -1.09
CA SER A 183 -21.56 14.96 -0.79
C SER A 183 -22.81 14.82 -1.66
N GLY A 184 -22.85 13.86 -2.60
CA GLY A 184 -23.94 13.65 -3.55
C GLY A 184 -24.19 14.87 -4.46
N SER A 185 -23.37 15.92 -4.34
CA SER A 185 -23.55 17.22 -4.99
C SER A 185 -22.64 17.40 -6.21
N GLY A 186 -21.77 16.42 -6.50
CA GLY A 186 -20.85 16.45 -7.64
C GLY A 186 -19.74 17.49 -7.54
N LEU A 187 -19.53 18.08 -6.36
CA LEU A 187 -18.54 19.14 -6.08
C LEU A 187 -17.61 18.77 -4.91
N ASP A 188 -17.37 17.48 -4.67
CA ASP A 188 -16.33 17.09 -3.71
C ASP A 188 -14.97 17.39 -4.32
N HIS A 189 -14.45 18.58 -4.06
CA HIS A 189 -13.15 19.02 -4.53
C HIS A 189 -11.98 18.47 -3.71
N ASP A 190 -12.29 17.75 -2.63
CA ASP A 190 -11.33 17.23 -1.68
C ASP A 190 -11.05 15.75 -1.91
N TYR A 191 -9.78 15.42 -2.14
CA TYR A 191 -9.36 14.05 -2.46
C TYR A 191 -7.96 13.72 -1.91
N TRP A 192 -7.61 12.44 -1.96
CA TRP A 192 -6.31 11.92 -1.55
C TRP A 192 -5.45 11.55 -2.75
N ASP A 193 -4.22 12.04 -2.76
CA ASP A 193 -3.18 11.59 -3.69
C ASP A 193 -2.16 10.72 -2.97
N MET A 194 -1.73 9.64 -3.60
CA MET A 194 -0.67 8.83 -3.05
C MET A 194 0.68 9.55 -3.13
N ALA A 195 1.44 9.44 -2.05
CA ALA A 195 2.66 10.19 -1.86
C ALA A 195 3.82 9.32 -1.38
N ILE A 196 5.03 9.76 -1.72
CA ILE A 196 6.29 9.24 -1.22
C ILE A 196 6.91 10.31 -0.33
N LEU A 197 7.04 9.98 0.96
CA LEU A 197 7.65 10.84 1.96
C LEU A 197 9.11 10.46 2.20
N SER A 198 10.03 11.44 2.11
CA SER A 198 11.42 11.27 2.48
C SER A 198 11.78 12.15 3.68
N LYS A 199 11.84 11.52 4.86
CA LYS A 199 12.30 12.20 6.09
C LYS A 199 13.74 12.72 5.96
N ALA A 200 14.64 11.90 5.41
CA ALA A 200 16.03 12.30 5.18
C ALA A 200 16.18 13.42 4.14
N GLY A 201 15.23 13.54 3.21
CA GLY A 201 15.17 14.60 2.22
C GLY A 201 14.42 15.86 2.69
N GLY A 202 13.65 15.77 3.78
CA GLY A 202 12.68 16.79 4.16
C GLY A 202 11.67 17.07 3.04
N SER A 203 11.32 16.06 2.25
CA SER A 203 10.59 16.27 1.00
C SER A 203 9.52 15.22 0.74
N TYR A 204 8.45 15.62 0.06
CA TYR A 204 7.50 14.70 -0.57
C TYR A 204 7.60 14.73 -2.10
N SER A 205 7.10 13.67 -2.72
CA SER A 205 6.81 13.56 -4.15
C SER A 205 5.53 12.76 -4.31
N GLN A 206 4.68 13.16 -5.25
CA GLN A 206 3.53 12.33 -5.66
C GLN A 206 4.03 11.02 -6.25
N MET A 207 3.32 9.93 -6.00
CA MET A 207 3.62 8.62 -6.56
C MET A 207 3.04 8.52 -7.97
N ILE A 208 3.85 8.18 -8.96
CA ILE A 208 3.43 8.14 -10.37
C ILE A 208 3.59 6.75 -11.01
N GLU A 209 4.47 5.91 -10.44
CA GLU A 209 4.77 4.57 -10.96
C GLU A 209 4.99 3.61 -9.79
N TYR A 210 4.75 2.32 -10.03
CA TYR A 210 5.17 1.24 -9.15
C TYR A 210 5.84 0.11 -9.92
N SER A 211 6.54 -0.75 -9.21
CA SER A 211 7.09 -1.99 -9.77
C SER A 211 7.05 -3.12 -8.76
N ILE A 212 6.75 -4.33 -9.25
CA ILE A 212 6.78 -5.57 -8.50
C ILE A 212 7.88 -6.47 -9.06
N GLY A 213 8.85 -6.82 -8.23
CA GLY A 213 9.90 -7.78 -8.57
C GLY A 213 9.50 -9.21 -8.30
N ASN A 214 10.11 -10.18 -8.99
CA ASN A 214 9.86 -11.60 -8.73
C ASN A 214 10.71 -12.21 -7.60
N VAL A 215 11.45 -11.38 -6.86
CA VAL A 215 12.35 -11.80 -5.77
C VAL A 215 11.85 -11.25 -4.43
N PHE A 216 11.74 -12.11 -3.43
CA PHE A 216 11.33 -11.73 -2.07
C PHE A 216 12.44 -10.94 -1.34
N ASP A 217 12.09 -10.06 -0.39
CA ASP A 217 13.07 -9.18 0.27
C ASP A 217 14.22 -9.94 0.95
N VAL A 218 13.91 -11.05 1.62
CA VAL A 218 14.92 -11.90 2.28
C VAL A 218 15.96 -12.47 1.30
N GLN A 219 15.55 -12.79 0.07
CA GLN A 219 16.45 -13.29 -0.97
C GLN A 219 17.33 -12.16 -1.50
N ARG A 220 16.74 -10.98 -1.69
CA ARG A 220 17.45 -9.76 -2.11
C ARG A 220 18.59 -9.39 -1.17
N ARG A 221 18.42 -9.60 0.15
CA ARG A 221 19.47 -9.35 1.16
C ARG A 221 20.53 -10.45 1.21
N ARG A 222 20.16 -11.72 0.93
CA ARG A 222 21.04 -12.89 1.10
C ARG A 222 21.87 -13.23 -0.14
N ARG A 223 21.43 -12.86 -1.34
CA ARG A 223 22.15 -13.15 -2.59
C ARG A 223 22.34 -11.87 -3.40
N ASN A 224 23.54 -11.31 -3.33
CA ASN A 224 23.97 -10.11 -4.08
C ASN A 224 23.87 -10.21 -5.63
N ASN A 225 23.33 -11.29 -6.21
CA ASN A 225 23.36 -11.59 -7.64
C ASN A 225 22.13 -12.34 -8.17
N GLN A 226 20.97 -12.32 -7.50
CA GLN A 226 19.76 -12.82 -8.16
C GLN A 226 19.26 -11.79 -9.16
N THR A 227 19.21 -12.17 -10.44
CA THR A 227 18.56 -11.39 -11.49
C THR A 227 17.06 -11.32 -11.17
N GLU A 228 16.60 -10.11 -10.90
CA GLU A 228 15.20 -9.77 -10.61
C GLU A 228 14.53 -9.34 -11.93
N SER A 229 13.43 -9.99 -12.28
CA SER A 229 12.52 -9.47 -13.31
C SER A 229 11.45 -8.62 -12.64
N ARG A 230 11.06 -7.52 -13.28
CA ARG A 230 10.09 -6.57 -12.74
C ARG A 230 8.97 -6.31 -13.74
N VAL A 231 7.77 -6.21 -13.21
CA VAL A 231 6.61 -5.63 -13.90
C VAL A 231 6.42 -4.22 -13.34
N TYR A 232 6.12 -3.28 -14.22
CA TYR A 232 5.86 -1.87 -13.88
C TYR A 232 4.41 -1.55 -14.17
N GLY A 233 3.87 -0.58 -13.43
CA GLY A 233 2.56 0.00 -13.71
C GLY A 233 2.54 1.47 -13.35
N ASP A 234 1.69 2.21 -14.05
CA ASP A 234 1.51 3.64 -13.87
C ASP A 234 0.38 3.91 -12.88
N ILE A 235 0.44 5.07 -12.23
CA ILE A 235 -0.60 5.60 -11.36
C ILE A 235 -1.33 6.70 -12.11
N GLU A 236 -2.64 6.56 -12.22
CA GLU A 236 -3.47 7.51 -12.95
C GLU A 236 -3.66 8.79 -12.13
N HIS A 237 -3.36 9.94 -12.73
CA HIS A 237 -3.60 11.24 -12.12
C HIS A 237 -4.72 11.92 -12.90
N SER A 238 -5.79 12.28 -12.20
CA SER A 238 -6.83 13.14 -12.78
C SER A 238 -6.27 14.53 -13.01
N ASP A 239 -6.29 14.99 -14.27
CA ASP A 239 -5.95 16.35 -14.68
C ASP A 239 -6.94 17.41 -14.15
#